data_AF-A0A832MHN1-F1
#
_entry.id   AF-A0A832MHN1-F1
#
_cell.length_a   1.000
_cell.length_b   1.000
_cell.length_c   1.000
_cell.angle_alpha   90.00
_cell.angle_beta   90.00
_cell.angle_gamma   90.00
#
_symmetry.space_group_name_H-M   'P 1'
#
loop_
_entity.id
_entity.type
_entity.pdbx_description
1 polymer ?
#
loop_
_entity_poly.entity_id
_entity_poly.type
_entity_poly.pdbx_seq_one_letter_code
_entity_poly.pdbx_strand_id
1 'polypeptide(L)'
;MKNKSLAMTIVFAALYNCLGFTLQSVAFGPIQVRVADALYPLIAIYGLPCLYGTFLGHFIFNFYGYTVGLALGVGDLLSPFLFLIPKYTIYKWKLKAVPLHVAFVALWVAWLLYIMFGIPYWMSVASVGAGETIAEIVLGVPLAIAIKRRIK
;
A
#
# COMPACT_ATOMS: atom_id res chain seq x y z
N MET A 1 18.43 1.74 20.69
CA MET A 1 17.58 2.45 19.70
C MET A 1 17.47 1.73 18.35
N LYS A 2 18.57 1.23 17.75
CA LYS A 2 18.53 0.48 16.47
C LYS A 2 17.65 -0.79 16.51
N ASN A 3 17.72 -1.59 17.58
CA ASN A 3 16.96 -2.83 17.71
C ASN A 3 15.44 -2.61 17.73
N LYS A 4 14.98 -1.53 18.39
CA LYS A 4 13.55 -1.18 18.45
C LYS A 4 13.02 -0.78 17.06
N SER A 5 13.79 0.01 16.32
CA SER A 5 13.44 0.39 14.94
C SER A 5 13.39 -0.83 14.01
N LEU A 6 14.36 -1.73 14.12
CA LEU A 6 14.36 -2.98 13.35
C LEU A 6 13.15 -3.86 13.68
N ALA A 7 12.85 -4.03 14.98
CA ALA A 7 11.67 -4.78 15.40
C ALA A 7 10.37 -4.16 14.85
N MET A 8 10.23 -2.83 14.87
CA MET A 8 9.07 -2.16 14.27
C MET A 8 8.98 -2.39 12.76
N THR A 9 10.09 -2.31 12.04
CA THR A 9 10.13 -2.64 10.59
C THR A 9 9.61 -4.05 10.33
N ILE A 10 10.09 -5.04 11.10
CA ILE A 10 9.66 -6.44 10.96
C ILE A 10 8.17 -6.58 11.27
N VAL A 11 7.66 -5.94 12.32
CA VAL A 11 6.24 -5.98 12.68
C VAL A 11 5.38 -5.41 11.55
N PHE A 12 5.74 -4.25 10.97
CA PHE A 12 4.96 -3.68 9.87
C PHE A 12 5.03 -4.53 8.60
N ALA A 13 6.17 -5.15 8.30
CA ALA A 13 6.28 -6.08 7.18
C ALA A 13 5.39 -7.32 7.37
N ALA A 14 5.37 -7.88 8.58
CA ALA A 14 4.51 -8.99 8.94
C ALA A 14 3.03 -8.61 8.86
N LEU A 15 2.63 -7.49 9.47
CA LEU A 15 1.25 -7.00 9.42
C LEU A 15 0.76 -6.79 7.99
N TYR A 16 1.58 -6.20 7.13
CA TYR A 16 1.24 -6.00 5.73
C TYR A 16 0.95 -7.34 5.03
N ASN A 17 1.84 -8.33 5.18
CA ASN A 17 1.65 -9.64 4.58
C ASN A 17 0.47 -10.41 5.19
N CYS A 18 0.26 -10.33 6.50
CA CYS A 18 -0.90 -10.94 7.16
C CYS A 18 -2.21 -10.41 6.59
N LEU A 19 -2.33 -9.08 6.44
CA LEU A 19 -3.50 -8.46 5.81
C LEU A 19 -3.61 -8.87 4.34
N GLY A 20 -2.52 -8.80 3.59
CA GLY A 20 -2.46 -9.17 2.17
C GLY A 20 -2.93 -10.60 1.92
N PHE A 21 -2.35 -11.59 2.61
CA PHE A 21 -2.71 -13.00 2.43
C PHE A 21 -4.13 -13.32 2.90
N THR A 22 -4.57 -12.73 4.01
CA THR A 22 -5.94 -12.96 4.52
C THR A 22 -6.99 -12.38 3.58
N LEU A 23 -6.69 -11.25 2.93
CA LEU A 23 -7.62 -10.50 2.08
C LEU A 23 -7.22 -10.57 0.59
N GLN A 24 -6.49 -11.61 0.19
CA GLN A 24 -5.94 -11.72 -1.16
C GLN A 24 -7.01 -11.72 -2.27
N SER A 25 -8.20 -12.25 -1.98
CA SER A 25 -9.33 -12.28 -2.92
C SER A 25 -9.84 -10.88 -3.25
N VAL A 26 -9.72 -9.95 -2.29
CA VAL A 26 -10.07 -8.53 -2.47
C VAL A 26 -8.90 -7.75 -3.06
N ALA A 27 -7.66 -8.13 -2.75
CA ALA A 27 -6.47 -7.46 -3.25
C ALA A 27 -6.15 -7.73 -4.73
N PHE A 28 -6.46 -8.93 -5.26
CA PHE A 28 -6.21 -9.30 -6.66
C PHE A 28 -7.49 -9.44 -7.51
N GLY A 29 -8.64 -9.02 -7.00
CA GLY A 29 -9.92 -9.12 -7.69
C GLY A 29 -10.07 -8.17 -8.90
N PRO A 30 -11.23 -8.18 -9.58
CA PRO A 30 -11.54 -7.22 -10.65
C PRO A 30 -11.70 -5.78 -10.14
N ILE A 31 -12.22 -5.63 -8.93
CA ILE A 31 -12.24 -4.39 -8.16
C ILE A 31 -11.33 -4.62 -6.97
N GLN A 32 -10.12 -4.04 -7.03
CA GLN A 32 -9.07 -4.30 -6.06
C GLN A 32 -9.14 -3.30 -4.92
N VAL A 33 -9.23 -3.79 -3.69
CA VAL A 33 -9.07 -2.98 -2.48
C VAL A 33 -7.87 -3.52 -1.71
N ARG A 34 -6.74 -2.82 -1.75
CA ARG A 34 -5.54 -3.21 -1.01
C ARG A 34 -5.65 -2.78 0.44
N VAL A 35 -6.42 -3.52 1.23
CA VAL A 35 -6.65 -3.20 2.66
C VAL A 35 -5.35 -3.08 3.45
N ALA A 36 -4.29 -3.80 3.06
CA ALA A 36 -2.94 -3.67 3.64
C ALA A 36 -2.37 -2.23 3.54
N ASP A 37 -2.79 -1.44 2.54
CA ASP A 37 -2.34 -0.07 2.31
C ASP A 37 -2.90 0.90 3.38
N ALA A 38 -3.89 0.47 4.17
CA ALA A 38 -4.31 1.17 5.40
C ALA A 38 -3.18 1.36 6.43
N LEU A 39 -2.07 0.63 6.29
CA LEU A 39 -0.87 0.81 7.10
C LEU A 39 0.00 2.01 6.66
N TYR A 40 -0.10 2.51 5.42
CA TYR A 40 0.76 3.61 4.96
C TYR A 40 0.55 4.94 5.70
N PRO A 41 -0.69 5.35 6.06
CA PRO A 41 -0.87 6.53 6.91
C PRO A 41 -0.15 6.46 8.26
N LEU A 42 0.15 5.26 8.77
CA LEU A 42 0.94 5.07 10.00
C LEU A 42 2.41 5.48 9.86
N ILE A 43 2.92 5.62 8.63
CA ILE A 43 4.24 6.22 8.36
C ILE A 43 4.33 7.63 8.95
N ALA A 44 3.22 8.38 8.97
CA ALA A 44 3.19 9.72 9.54
C ALA A 44 3.51 9.72 11.05
N ILE A 45 3.26 8.60 11.74
CA ILE A 45 3.38 8.43 13.20
C ILE A 45 4.68 7.70 13.55
N TYR A 46 4.91 6.54 12.93
CA TYR A 46 6.02 5.65 13.26
C TYR A 46 7.28 5.90 12.43
N GLY A 47 7.20 6.72 11.39
CA GLY A 47 8.35 7.17 10.61
C GLY A 47 8.95 6.09 9.70
N LEU A 48 10.27 6.20 9.48
CA LEU A 48 11.01 5.31 8.57
C LEU A 48 10.88 3.81 8.86
N PRO A 49 10.82 3.32 10.11
CA PRO A 49 10.57 1.91 10.38
C PRO A 49 9.28 1.38 9.74
N CYS A 50 8.18 2.15 9.82
CA CYS A 50 6.92 1.78 9.17
C CYS A 50 7.01 1.84 7.64
N LEU A 51 7.72 2.83 7.10
CA LEU A 51 7.95 2.94 5.66
C LEU A 51 8.70 1.72 5.13
N TYR A 52 9.84 1.38 5.75
CA TYR A 52 10.62 0.22 5.32
C TYR A 52 9.88 -1.09 5.54
N GLY A 53 9.14 -1.22 6.65
CA GLY A 53 8.37 -2.43 6.94
C GLY A 53 7.27 -2.65 5.91
N THR A 54 6.47 -1.62 5.64
CA THR A 54 5.40 -1.70 4.64
C THR A 54 5.93 -1.80 3.21
N PHE A 55 7.11 -1.24 2.90
CA PHE A 55 7.80 -1.47 1.62
C PHE A 55 8.19 -2.94 1.43
N LEU A 56 8.89 -3.52 2.41
CA LEU A 56 9.27 -4.93 2.38
C LEU A 56 8.04 -5.84 2.35
N GLY A 57 7.01 -5.48 3.12
CA GLY A 57 5.74 -6.17 3.14
C GLY A 57 5.08 -6.24 1.77
N HIS A 58 4.94 -5.08 1.12
CA HIS A 58 4.41 -4.95 -0.24
C HIS A 58 5.22 -5.77 -1.24
N PHE A 59 6.55 -5.66 -1.20
CA PHE A 59 7.41 -6.42 -2.11
C PHE A 59 7.21 -7.94 -1.97
N ILE A 60 7.19 -8.47 -0.74
CA ILE A 60 6.98 -9.90 -0.48
C ILE A 60 5.59 -10.33 -0.97
N PHE A 61 4.54 -9.55 -0.70
CA PHE A 61 3.18 -9.88 -1.11
C PHE A 61 3.03 -9.91 -2.63
N ASN A 62 3.60 -8.94 -3.35
CA ASN A 62 3.58 -8.93 -4.81
C ASN A 62 4.47 -10.02 -5.40
N PHE A 63 5.60 -10.33 -4.76
CA PHE A 63 6.44 -11.46 -5.17
C PHE A 63 5.69 -12.78 -5.07
N TYR A 64 4.97 -13.01 -3.97
CA TYR A 64 4.06 -14.14 -3.84
C TYR A 64 2.99 -14.11 -4.95
N GLY A 65 2.31 -12.99 -5.14
CA GLY A 65 1.30 -12.85 -6.19
C GLY A 65 1.85 -13.19 -7.57
N TYR A 66 3.09 -12.82 -7.86
CA TYR A 66 3.76 -13.16 -9.12
C TYR A 66 4.04 -14.66 -9.23
N THR A 67 4.56 -15.30 -8.17
CA THR A 67 4.88 -16.73 -8.21
C THR A 67 3.64 -17.62 -8.34
N VAL A 68 2.49 -17.18 -7.82
CA VAL A 68 1.22 -17.92 -7.93
C VAL A 68 0.32 -17.46 -9.09
N GLY A 69 0.79 -16.53 -9.93
CA GLY A 69 0.06 -16.05 -11.11
C GLY A 69 -1.10 -15.10 -10.84
N LEU A 70 -1.16 -14.49 -9.65
CA LEU A 70 -2.17 -13.50 -9.26
C LEU A 70 -1.74 -12.04 -9.51
N ALA A 71 -0.45 -11.76 -9.59
CA ALA A 71 0.05 -10.39 -9.77
C ALA A 71 -0.11 -9.88 -11.20
N LEU A 72 -0.06 -8.56 -11.35
CA LEU A 72 -0.05 -7.87 -12.64
C LEU A 72 1.34 -7.92 -13.32
N GLY A 73 1.87 -9.14 -13.46
CA GLY A 73 3.16 -9.40 -14.09
C GLY A 73 4.35 -8.81 -13.34
N VAL A 74 5.49 -8.70 -14.02
CA VAL A 74 6.72 -8.14 -13.43
C VAL A 74 6.56 -6.66 -13.07
N GLY A 75 5.65 -5.94 -13.74
CA GLY A 75 5.34 -4.54 -13.43
C GLY A 75 4.84 -4.35 -12.00
N ASP A 76 4.11 -5.32 -11.45
CA ASP A 76 3.62 -5.24 -10.08
C ASP A 76 4.76 -5.40 -9.04
N LEU A 77 5.86 -6.07 -9.40
CA LEU A 77 7.06 -6.15 -8.54
C LEU A 77 7.81 -4.81 -8.43
N LEU A 78 7.61 -3.91 -9.41
CA LEU A 78 8.18 -2.57 -9.41
C LEU A 78 7.34 -1.58 -8.58
N SER A 79 6.06 -1.90 -8.34
CA SER A 79 5.11 -1.07 -7.58
C SER A 79 5.68 -0.57 -6.24
N PRO A 80 6.26 -1.42 -5.35
CA PRO A 80 6.81 -0.94 -4.07
C PRO A 80 7.87 0.14 -4.22
N PHE A 81 8.71 0.05 -5.27
CA PHE A 81 9.81 0.98 -5.53
C PHE A 81 9.29 2.32 -6.06
N LEU A 82 8.35 2.29 -7.01
CA LEU A 82 7.71 3.49 -7.53
C LEU A 82 6.96 4.25 -6.45
N PHE A 83 6.35 3.51 -5.52
CA PHE A 83 5.59 4.09 -4.42
C PHE A 83 6.46 4.58 -3.25
N LEU A 84 7.79 4.38 -3.29
CA LEU A 84 8.69 4.94 -2.26
C LEU A 84 8.58 6.47 -2.21
N ILE A 85 8.47 7.13 -3.36
CA ILE A 85 8.38 8.60 -3.44
C ILE A 85 7.12 9.10 -2.71
N PRO A 86 5.89 8.67 -3.07
CA PRO A 86 4.71 9.10 -2.34
C PRO A 86 4.71 8.65 -0.87
N LYS A 87 5.20 7.45 -0.54
CA LYS A 87 5.34 7.01 0.88
C LYS A 87 6.27 7.92 1.67
N TYR A 88 7.36 8.38 1.07
CA TYR A 88 8.27 9.34 1.69
C TYR A 88 7.61 10.71 1.89
N THR A 89 6.71 11.13 0.99
CA THR A 89 5.93 12.35 1.22
C THR A 89 4.99 12.23 2.42
N ILE A 90 4.42 11.04 2.71
CA ILE A 90 3.67 10.79 3.96
C ILE A 90 4.56 10.95 5.19
N TYR A 91 5.82 10.50 5.12
CA TYR A 91 6.78 10.71 6.21
C TYR A 91 7.03 12.20 6.50
N LYS A 92 7.26 12.99 5.45
CA LYS A 92 7.64 14.42 5.54
C LYS A 92 6.44 15.36 5.74
N TRP A 93 5.30 15.10 5.09
CA TRP A 93 4.12 15.98 5.04
C TRP A 93 2.92 15.38 5.79
N LYS A 94 3.11 14.23 6.44
CA LYS A 94 2.11 13.55 7.28
C LYS A 94 0.88 13.14 6.46
N LEU A 95 -0.27 13.05 7.13
CA LEU A 95 -1.52 12.54 6.56
C LEU A 95 -2.02 13.34 5.34
N LYS A 96 -1.58 14.60 5.17
CA LYS A 96 -1.95 15.43 4.01
C LYS A 96 -1.41 14.90 2.68
N ALA A 97 -0.37 14.07 2.72
CA ALA A 97 0.23 13.48 1.52
C ALA A 97 -0.34 12.11 1.15
N VAL A 98 -1.27 11.55 1.95
CA VAL A 98 -1.92 10.26 1.63
C VAL A 98 -2.62 10.28 0.26
N PRO A 99 -3.36 11.34 -0.15
CA PRO A 99 -3.98 11.38 -1.48
C PRO A 99 -2.99 11.29 -2.64
N LEU A 100 -1.73 11.73 -2.45
CA LEU A 100 -0.70 11.60 -3.47
C LEU A 100 -0.31 10.13 -3.68
N HIS A 101 -0.27 9.33 -2.62
CA HIS A 101 -0.01 7.89 -2.73
C HIS A 101 -1.15 7.19 -3.46
N VAL A 102 -2.40 7.44 -3.06
CA VAL A 102 -3.60 6.92 -3.74
C VAL A 102 -3.55 7.21 -5.25
N ALA A 103 -3.21 8.44 -5.64
CA ALA A 103 -3.10 8.82 -7.05
C ALA A 103 -2.00 8.04 -7.79
N PHE A 104 -0.83 7.85 -7.19
CA PHE A 104 0.25 7.07 -7.78
C PHE A 104 -0.16 5.61 -8.00
N VAL A 105 -0.81 4.99 -7.02
CA VAL A 105 -1.29 3.60 -7.14
C VAL A 105 -2.35 3.50 -8.23
N ALA A 106 -3.35 4.39 -8.22
CA ALA A 106 -4.42 4.41 -9.20
C ALA A 106 -3.90 4.53 -10.63
N LEU A 107 -2.94 5.43 -10.88
CA LEU A 107 -2.40 5.63 -12.23
C LEU A 107 -1.49 4.48 -12.68
N TRP A 108 -0.64 3.95 -11.78
CA TRP A 108 0.29 2.87 -12.11
C TRP A 108 -0.40 1.53 -12.30
N VAL A 109 -1.27 1.13 -11.37
CA VAL A 109 -1.97 -0.16 -11.44
C VAL A 109 -2.98 -0.15 -12.60
N ALA A 110 -3.66 0.97 -12.86
CA ALA A 110 -4.52 1.09 -14.04
C ALA A 110 -3.76 0.92 -15.36
N TRP A 111 -2.51 1.40 -15.41
CA TRP A 111 -1.65 1.22 -16.57
C TRP A 111 -1.27 -0.25 -16.77
N LEU A 112 -0.95 -0.97 -15.69
CA LEU A 112 -0.70 -2.41 -15.74
C LEU A 112 -1.94 -3.19 -16.20
N LEU A 113 -3.13 -2.86 -15.69
CA LEU A 113 -4.39 -3.48 -16.10
C LEU A 113 -4.71 -3.25 -17.59
N TYR A 114 -4.42 -2.05 -18.09
CA TYR A 114 -4.59 -1.74 -19.51
C TYR A 114 -3.65 -2.58 -20.39
N ILE A 115 -2.36 -2.66 -20.04
CA ILE A 115 -1.39 -3.43 -20.84
C ILE A 115 -1.66 -4.93 -20.80
N MET A 116 -2.05 -5.48 -19.65
CA MET A 116 -2.19 -6.93 -19.47
C MET A 116 -3.52 -7.48 -19.96
N PHE A 117 -4.61 -6.73 -19.74
CA PHE A 117 -5.97 -7.22 -19.97
C PHE A 117 -6.77 -6.36 -20.94
N GLY A 118 -6.21 -5.26 -21.45
CA GLY A 118 -6.90 -4.35 -22.37
C GLY A 118 -8.07 -3.58 -21.72
N ILE A 119 -8.14 -3.53 -20.39
CA ILE A 119 -9.23 -2.86 -19.67
C ILE A 119 -9.09 -1.34 -19.86
N PRO A 120 -10.17 -0.60 -20.17
CA PRO A 120 -10.10 0.84 -20.39
C PRO A 120 -9.42 1.59 -19.23
N TYR A 121 -8.34 2.32 -19.55
CA TYR A 121 -7.46 2.94 -18.56
C TYR A 121 -8.20 3.79 -17.52
N TRP A 122 -9.07 4.70 -17.96
CA TRP A 122 -9.80 5.60 -17.06
C TRP A 122 -10.81 4.89 -16.16
N MET A 123 -11.39 3.77 -16.63
CA MET A 123 -12.24 2.92 -15.80
C MET A 123 -11.41 2.23 -14.72
N SER A 124 -10.23 1.73 -15.07
CA SER A 124 -9.27 1.14 -14.13
C SER A 124 -8.79 2.18 -13.10
N VAL A 125 -8.48 3.42 -13.53
CA VAL A 125 -8.09 4.51 -12.60
C VAL A 125 -9.20 4.78 -11.60
N ALA A 126 -10.46 4.84 -12.04
CA ALA A 126 -11.59 5.06 -11.14
C ALA A 126 -11.80 3.89 -10.16
N SER A 127 -11.73 2.65 -10.65
CA SER A 127 -11.89 1.44 -9.83
C SER A 127 -10.79 1.30 -8.78
N VAL A 128 -9.51 1.33 -9.22
CA VAL A 128 -8.36 1.23 -8.33
C VAL A 128 -8.30 2.43 -7.39
N GLY A 129 -8.51 3.65 -7.91
CA GLY A 129 -8.53 4.86 -7.09
C GLY A 129 -9.60 4.82 -6.00
N ALA A 130 -10.77 4.25 -6.28
CA ALA A 130 -11.81 4.06 -5.26
C ALA A 130 -11.36 3.04 -4.19
N GLY A 131 -10.80 1.90 -4.60
CA GLY A 131 -10.28 0.90 -3.67
C GLY A 131 -9.16 1.43 -2.77
N GLU A 132 -8.20 2.15 -3.35
CA GLU A 132 -7.09 2.78 -2.60
C GLU A 132 -7.59 3.90 -1.69
N THR A 133 -8.57 4.69 -2.14
CA THR A 133 -9.23 5.69 -1.28
C THR A 133 -9.88 5.03 -0.06
N ILE A 134 -10.56 3.89 -0.26
CA ILE A 134 -11.16 3.14 0.85
C ILE A 134 -10.06 2.66 1.81
N ALA A 135 -9.01 2.02 1.28
CA ALA A 135 -7.93 1.49 2.11
C ALA A 135 -7.17 2.57 2.88
N GLU A 136 -6.68 3.60 2.19
CA GLU A 136 -5.78 4.58 2.81
C GLU A 136 -6.53 5.70 3.52
N ILE A 137 -7.57 6.27 2.90
CA ILE A 137 -8.26 7.46 3.41
C ILE A 137 -9.40 7.06 4.35
N VAL A 138 -10.24 6.11 3.96
CA VAL A 138 -11.40 5.72 4.78
C VAL A 138 -10.99 4.84 5.96
N LEU A 139 -10.03 3.92 5.79
CA LEU A 139 -9.57 3.04 6.86
C LEU A 139 -8.26 3.53 7.51
N GLY A 140 -7.23 3.79 6.71
CA GLY A 140 -5.88 4.07 7.22
C GLY A 140 -5.74 5.41 7.97
N VAL A 141 -6.33 6.50 7.46
CA VAL A 141 -6.26 7.82 8.12
C VAL A 141 -6.97 7.81 9.49
N PRO A 142 -8.22 7.29 9.63
CA PRO A 142 -8.85 7.14 10.93
C PRO A 142 -8.06 6.25 11.89
N LEU A 143 -7.51 5.13 11.41
CA LEU A 143 -6.63 4.27 12.20
C LEU A 143 -5.42 5.04 12.74
N ALA A 144 -4.74 5.80 11.88
CA ALA A 144 -3.62 6.64 12.26
C ALA A 144 -4.02 7.70 13.31
N ILE A 145 -5.15 8.37 13.13
CA ILE A 145 -5.65 9.36 14.10
C ILE A 145 -5.97 8.69 15.44
N ALA A 146 -6.64 7.54 15.44
CA ALA A 146 -6.99 6.79 16.64
C ALA A 146 -5.74 6.37 17.43
N ILE A 147 -4.73 5.83 16.75
CA ILE A 147 -3.46 5.45 17.36
C ILE A 147 -2.73 6.69 17.91
N LYS A 148 -2.65 7.78 17.14
CA LYS A 148 -1.99 9.02 17.57
C LYS A 148 -2.61 9.60 18.84
N ARG A 149 -3.92 9.45 19.02
CA ARG A 149 -4.66 9.88 20.23
C ARG A 149 -4.41 9.01 21.46
N ARG A 150 -3.90 7.79 21.29
CA ARG A 150 -3.62 6.84 22.39
C ARG A 150 -2.15 6.84 22.84
N ILE A 151 -1.24 7.22 21.95
CA ILE A 151 0.20 7.26 22.22
C ILE A 151 0.63 8.64 22.77
N LYS A 152 -0.19 9.68 22.57
CA LYS A 152 -0.09 10.94 23.30
C LYS A 152 -0.85 10.84 24.61
#